data_AF-A0A1A9KE47-F1
#
_entry.id   AF-A0A1A9KE47-F1
#
_cell.length_a   1.000
_cell.length_b   1.000
_cell.length_c   1.000
_cell.angle_alpha   90.00
_cell.angle_beta   90.00
_cell.angle_gamma   90.00
#
_symmetry.space_group_name_H-M   'P 1'
#
loop_
_entity.id
_entity.type
_entity.pdbx_description
1 polymer ?
#
loop_
_entity_poly.entity_id
_entity_poly.type
_entity_poly.pdbx_seq_one_letter_code
_entity_poly.pdbx_strand_id
1 'polypeptide(L)' 'MRLVAISLSDQRQGHGRILSELVEDYARRLFLEVLLVNAAPDAVGFYKKMSWQTQVWDNAEYMSGKSDCVQMVKSLVD' A
#
# COMPACT_ATOMS: atom_id res chain seq x y z
N MET A 1 -2.65 -7.42 12.07
CA MET A 1 -2.50 -6.10 11.41
C MET A 1 -1.02 -5.87 11.15
N ARG A 2 -0.63 -5.48 9.93
CA ARG A 2 0.74 -5.04 9.60
C ARG A 2 0.65 -3.55 9.23
N LEU A 3 1.52 -2.73 9.80
CA LEU A 3 1.50 -1.28 9.63
C LEU A 3 2.85 -0.81 9.11
N VAL A 4 2.83 0.29 8.35
CA VAL A 4 4.02 0.99 7.90
C VAL A 4 3.84 2.48 8.13
N ALA A 5 4.86 3.11 8.71
CA ALA A 5 4.93 4.54 8.90
C ALA A 5 6.41 4.96 8.85
N ILE A 6 6.66 6.18 8.38
CA ILE A 6 7.98 6.81 8.42
C ILE A 6 7.86 8.00 9.36
N SER A 7 8.82 8.13 10.27
CA SER A 7 8.86 9.25 11.21
C SER A 7 8.84 10.58 10.45
N LEU A 8 8.24 11.63 11.03
CA LEU A 8 8.12 12.93 10.33
C LEU A 8 9.47 13.51 9.90
N SER A 9 10.52 13.33 10.72
CA SER A 9 11.88 13.80 10.39
C SER A 9 12.50 13.05 9.20
N ASP A 10 12.06 11.82 8.95
CA ASP A 10 12.64 10.94 7.92
C ASP A 10 11.77 10.90 6.64
N GLN A 11 10.61 11.56 6.65
CA GLN A 11 9.73 11.61 5.48
C GLN A 11 10.35 12.41 4.33
N ARG A 12 9.90 12.12 3.10
CA ARG A 12 10.32 12.79 1.86
C ARG A 12 11.79 12.62 1.49
N GLN A 13 12.51 11.69 2.12
CA GLN A 13 13.91 11.34 1.82
C GLN A 13 14.05 10.07 0.97
N GLY A 14 12.95 9.54 0.44
CA GLY A 14 12.96 8.33 -0.41
C GLY A 14 12.76 7.01 0.34
N HIS A 15 12.75 7.00 1.68
CA HIS A 15 12.56 5.77 2.47
C HIS A 15 11.28 5.01 2.10
N GLY A 16 10.16 5.70 1.87
CA GLY A 16 8.92 5.04 1.48
C GLY A 16 9.03 4.29 0.15
N ARG A 17 9.77 4.86 -0.80
CA ARG A 17 10.04 4.21 -2.09
C ARG A 17 10.86 2.95 -1.90
N ILE A 18 11.97 3.05 -1.17
CA ILE A 18 12.87 1.91 -0.89
C ILE A 18 12.10 0.80 -0.16
N LEU A 19 11.29 1.14 0.84
CA LEU A 19 10.47 0.17 1.55
C LEU A 19 9.44 -0.51 0.63
N SER A 20 8.80 0.24 -0.28
CA SER A 20 7.87 -0.33 -1.27
C SER A 20 8.58 -1.32 -2.19
N GLU A 21 9.74 -0.94 -2.73
CA GLU A 21 10.55 -1.79 -3.61
C GLU A 21 10.96 -3.09 -2.90
N LEU A 22 11.41 -3.02 -1.65
CA LEU A 22 11.76 -4.20 -0.85
C LEU A 22 10.56 -5.13 -0.60
N VAL A 23 9.37 -4.58 -0.34
CA VAL A 23 8.14 -5.38 -0.17
C VAL A 23 7.76 -6.07 -1.47
N GLU A 24 7.84 -5.36 -2.60
CA GLU A 24 7.54 -5.93 -3.91
C GLU A 24 8.51 -7.05 -4.29
N ASP A 25 9.81 -6.83 -4.08
CA ASP A 25 10.84 -7.85 -4.33
C ASP A 25 10.63 -9.08 -3.47
N TYR A 26 10.28 -8.90 -2.19
CA TYR A 26 9.98 -10.00 -1.30
C TYR A 26 8.72 -10.76 -1.75
N ALA A 27 7.67 -10.03 -2.13
CA ALA A 27 6.43 -10.63 -2.61
C ALA A 27 6.62 -11.43 -3.91
N ARG A 28 7.43 -10.93 -4.85
CA ARG A 28 7.79 -11.66 -6.08
C ARG A 28 8.53 -12.97 -5.79
N ARG A 29 9.44 -12.97 -4.80
CA ARG A 29 10.14 -14.21 -4.37
C ARG A 29 9.19 -15.25 -3.78
N LEU A 30 8.02 -14.82 -3.30
CA LEU A 30 6.95 -15.68 -2.81
C LEU A 30 5.92 -16.04 -3.89
N PHE A 31 6.16 -15.65 -5.15
CA PHE A 31 5.22 -15.84 -6.27
C PHE A 31 3.84 -15.22 -6.03
N LEU A 32 3.78 -14.10 -5.29
CA LEU A 32 2.55 -13.35 -5.12
C LEU A 32 2.30 -12.46 -6.34
N GLU A 33 1.04 -12.40 -6.77
CA GLU A 33 0.62 -11.64 -7.95
C GLU A 33 0.01 -10.28 -7.60
N VAL A 34 -0.45 -10.10 -6.35
CA VAL A 34 -1.14 -8.89 -5.91
C VAL A 34 -0.73 -8.48 -4.50
N LEU A 35 -0.60 -7.17 -4.30
CA LEU A 35 -0.47 -6.55 -2.99
C LEU A 35 -1.73 -5.74 -2.68
N LEU A 36 -2.12 -5.74 -1.40
CA LEU A 36 -3.31 -5.07 -0.89
C LEU A 36 -2.90 -4.13 0.24
N VAL A 37 -3.50 -2.94 0.28
CA VAL A 37 -3.29 -1.98 1.38
C VAL A 37 -4.58 -1.23 1.69
N ASN A 38 -4.81 -0.98 2.98
CA ASN A 38 -5.72 0.05 3.47
C ASN A 38 -4.89 1.32 3.72
N ALA A 39 -4.90 2.24 2.75
CA ALA A 39 -4.09 3.45 2.80
C ALA A 39 -4.78 4.57 3.58
N ALA A 40 -4.09 5.21 4.52
CA ALA A 40 -4.56 6.45 5.11
C ALA A 40 -4.79 7.52 4.02
N PRO A 41 -5.80 8.41 4.16
CA PRO A 41 -6.16 9.39 3.12
C PRO A 41 -4.99 10.23 2.61
N ASP A 42 -4.08 10.65 3.49
CA ASP A 42 -2.89 11.45 3.19
C ASP A 42 -1.79 10.65 2.47
N ALA A 43 -1.79 9.32 2.61
CA ALA A 43 -0.84 8.43 1.96
C ALA A 43 -1.28 7.98 0.55
N VAL A 44 -2.55 8.16 0.16
CA VAL A 44 -3.07 7.74 -1.15
C VAL A 44 -2.24 8.30 -2.31
N GLY A 45 -1.81 9.56 -2.20
CA GLY A 45 -0.97 10.20 -3.22
C GLY A 45 0.41 9.58 -3.36
N PHE A 46 0.97 9.04 -2.28
CA PHE A 46 2.22 8.26 -2.32
C PHE A 46 2.02 6.93 -3.05
N TYR A 47 0.98 6.16 -2.68
CA TYR A 47 0.71 4.86 -3.29
C TYR A 47 0.39 4.97 -4.79
N LYS A 48 -0.38 5.97 -5.22
CA LYS A 48 -0.63 6.23 -6.64
C LYS A 48 0.66 6.46 -7.44
N LYS A 49 1.65 7.16 -6.87
CA LYS A 49 2.97 7.37 -7.50
C LYS A 49 3.77 6.08 -7.63
N MET A 50 3.45 5.07 -6.83
CA MET A 50 4.07 3.74 -6.86
C MET A 50 3.22 2.74 -7.67
N SER A 51 2.36 3.21 -8.57
CA SER A 51 1.51 2.39 -9.45
C SER A 51 0.45 1.54 -8.72
N TRP A 52 0.05 1.93 -7.52
CA TRP A 52 -1.12 1.36 -6.86
C TRP A 52 -2.40 1.99 -7.42
N GLN A 53 -3.46 1.20 -7.46
CA GLN A 53 -4.78 1.61 -7.91
C GLN A 53 -5.78 1.54 -6.76
N THR A 54 -6.69 2.50 -6.70
CA THR A 54 -7.82 2.45 -5.75
C THR A 54 -8.79 1.38 -6.23
N GLN A 55 -8.95 0.32 -5.45
CA GLN A 55 -9.86 -0.77 -5.74
C GLN A 55 -10.29 -1.40 -4.42
N VAL A 56 -11.59 -1.54 -4.25
CA VAL A 56 -12.15 -2.29 -3.13
C VAL A 56 -11.91 -3.77 -3.39
N TRP A 57 -11.14 -4.40 -2.50
CA TRP A 57 -10.81 -5.83 -2.56
C TRP A 57 -11.57 -6.64 -1.49
N ASP A 58 -12.10 -5.96 -0.46
CA ASP A 58 -13.01 -6.55 0.52
C ASP A 58 -14.14 -5.55 0.86
N ASN A 59 -15.32 -5.81 0.29
CA ASN A 59 -16.52 -5.01 0.51
C ASN A 59 -17.04 -5.09 1.96
N ALA A 60 -16.90 -6.23 2.63
CA ALA A 60 -17.39 -6.38 4.00
C ALA A 60 -16.51 -5.60 4.97
N GLU A 61 -15.19 -5.62 4.78
CA GLU A 61 -14.26 -4.77 5.53
C GLU A 61 -14.53 -3.29 5.24
N TYR A 62 -14.63 -2.92 3.96
CA TYR A 62 -14.85 -1.54 3.53
C TYR A 62 -16.14 -0.94 4.11
N MET A 63 -17.25 -1.67 4.04
CA MET A 63 -18.55 -1.21 4.54
C MET A 63 -18.68 -1.25 6.06
N SER A 64 -17.75 -1.89 6.78
CA SER A 64 -17.77 -1.95 8.24
C SER A 64 -17.51 -0.59 8.91
N GLY A 65 -17.11 0.44 8.13
CA GLY A 65 -16.95 1.82 8.61
C GLY A 65 -15.85 2.01 9.65
N LYS A 66 -14.97 1.02 9.82
CA LYS A 66 -13.95 1.01 10.88
C LYS A 66 -12.73 1.88 10.58
N SER A 67 -12.64 2.49 9.40
CA SER A 67 -11.47 3.27 8.99
C SER A 67 -11.77 4.16 7.78
N ASP A 68 -11.32 5.42 7.83
CA ASP A 68 -11.31 6.34 6.66
C ASP A 68 -10.25 5.94 5.60
N CYS A 69 -9.64 4.76 5.73
CA CYS A 69 -8.65 4.27 4.78
C CYS A 69 -9.27 3.93 3.43
N VAL A 70 -8.48 4.15 2.38
CA VAL A 70 -8.80 3.80 1.00
C VAL A 70 -8.17 2.45 0.68
N GLN A 71 -8.98 1.47 0.26
CA GLN A 71 -8.47 0.20 -0.24
C GLN A 71 -7.76 0.40 -1.59
N MET A 72 -6.52 -0.07 -1.66
CA MET A 72 -5.70 0.00 -2.86
C MET A 72 -5.04 -1.34 -3.15
N VAL A 73 -4.84 -1.61 -4.44
CA VAL A 73 -4.23 -2.83 -4.95
C VAL A 73 -3.05 -2.49 -5.85
N LYS A 74 -2.09 -3.40 -5.95
CA LYS A 74 -1.02 -3.34 -6.94
C LYS A 74 -0.78 -4.73 -7.53
N SER A 75 -0.87 -4.82 -8.85
CA SER A 75 -0.44 -6.02 -9.59
C SER A 75 1.09 -6.09 -9.60
N LEU A 76 1.62 -7.30 -9.40
CA LEU A 76 3.04 -7.62 -9.55
C LEU A 76 3.33 -8.42 -10.82
N VAL A 77 2.29 -8.75 -11.59
CA VAL A 77 2.39 -9.41 -12.89
C VAL A 77 2.53 -8.34 -13.97
N ASP A 78 3.55 -8.51 -14.82
CA ASP A 78 3.84 -7.65 -15.98
C ASP A 78 2.80 -7.80 -17.11
#